data_AF-A0A7L8KBQ6-F1
#
_entry.id   AF-A0A7L8KBQ6-F1
#
_cell.length_a   1.000
_cell.length_b   1.000
_cell.length_c   1.000
_cell.angle_alpha   90.00
_cell.angle_beta   90.00
_cell.angle_gamma   90.00
#
_symmetry.space_group_name_H-M   'P 1'
#
loop_
_entity.id
_entity.type
_entity.pdbx_description
1 polymer ?
#
loop_
_entity_poly.entity_id
_entity_poly.type
_entity_poly.pdbx_seq_one_letter_code
_entity_poly.pdbx_strand_id
1 'polypeptide(L)'
;MENLVLPPYLERLHAALMVVDGAPVECDGHTLMVSTALSKAGIEHERVMGSVSNQYGTFVIAPHQWIKIGGYILDYRLRMWVRILSGEIHVSGAPHGIFINNDAHGYQYTATKVLAPADLSMQVLNFMTDGFAGKLVIPERESEVVCDG
;
A
#
# COMPACT_ATOMS: atom_id res chain seq x y z
N MET A 1 -13.42 -6.13 -19.83
CA MET A 1 -12.45 -5.74 -18.79
C MET A 1 -13.24 -4.86 -17.85
N GLU A 2 -13.74 -5.42 -16.74
CA GLU A 2 -14.48 -4.63 -15.76
C GLU A 2 -13.49 -3.61 -15.19
N ASN A 3 -13.74 -2.32 -15.43
CA ASN A 3 -13.08 -1.26 -14.70
C ASN A 3 -13.54 -1.39 -13.26
N LEU A 4 -12.71 -2.04 -12.45
CA LEU A 4 -13.05 -2.28 -11.06
C LEU A 4 -12.88 -0.95 -10.33
N VAL A 5 -14.01 -0.30 -10.09
CA VAL A 5 -14.08 1.00 -9.41
C VAL A 5 -13.78 0.76 -7.93
N LEU A 6 -12.79 1.48 -7.40
CA LEU A 6 -12.49 1.44 -5.98
C LEU A 6 -13.73 1.95 -5.20
N PRO A 7 -14.09 1.32 -4.08
CA PRO A 7 -15.07 1.89 -3.16
C PRO A 7 -14.71 3.35 -2.83
N PRO A 8 -15.68 4.28 -2.73
CA PRO A 8 -15.40 5.71 -2.55
C PRO A 8 -14.46 6.03 -1.38
N TYR A 9 -14.55 5.26 -0.28
CA TYR A 9 -13.65 5.43 0.85
C TYR A 9 -12.19 5.05 0.53
N LEU A 10 -11.97 4.04 -0.33
CA LEU A 10 -10.63 3.67 -0.80
C LEU A 10 -10.09 4.64 -1.84
N GLU A 11 -10.94 5.27 -2.65
CA GLU A 11 -10.53 6.36 -3.53
C GLU A 11 -10.02 7.57 -2.73
N ARG A 12 -10.77 7.98 -1.70
CA ARG A 12 -10.33 9.05 -0.78
C ARG A 12 -9.06 8.68 -0.04
N LEU A 13 -8.97 7.44 0.43
CA LEU A 13 -7.74 6.95 1.07
C LEU A 13 -6.56 6.98 0.08
N HIS A 14 -6.74 6.51 -1.15
CA HIS A 14 -5.72 6.56 -2.19
C HIS A 14 -5.25 8.01 -2.41
N ALA A 15 -6.18 8.95 -2.57
CA ALA A 15 -5.86 10.38 -2.74
C ALA A 15 -5.06 10.94 -1.55
N ALA A 16 -5.42 10.58 -0.32
CA ALA A 16 -4.68 10.99 0.88
C ALA A 16 -3.26 10.40 0.94
N LEU A 17 -3.11 9.13 0.52
CA LEU A 17 -1.82 8.43 0.52
C LEU A 17 -0.86 8.92 -0.58
N MET A 18 -1.36 9.61 -1.62
CA MET A 18 -0.48 10.17 -2.67
C MET A 18 0.56 11.14 -2.13
N VAL A 19 0.29 11.80 -0.99
CA VAL A 19 1.27 12.71 -0.34
C VAL A 19 2.52 11.97 0.13
N VAL A 20 2.43 10.66 0.38
CA VAL A 20 3.54 9.82 0.86
C VAL A 20 4.13 8.90 -0.21
N ASP A 21 3.66 8.97 -1.46
CA ASP A 21 4.28 8.26 -2.58
C ASP A 21 5.75 8.70 -2.79
N GLY A 22 6.05 9.97 -2.53
CA GLY A 22 7.42 10.50 -2.60
C GLY A 22 8.31 10.16 -1.39
N ALA A 23 7.83 9.43 -0.39
CA ALA A 23 8.60 9.18 0.83
C ALA A 23 9.87 8.35 0.54
N PRO A 24 11.04 8.72 1.09
CA PRO A 24 12.33 8.10 0.79
C PRO A 24 12.55 6.81 1.60
N VAL A 25 11.54 5.94 1.60
CA VAL A 25 11.54 4.65 2.31
C VAL A 25 11.20 3.52 1.36
N GLU A 26 11.75 2.34 1.66
CA GLU A 26 11.43 1.10 0.96
C GLU A 26 10.07 0.52 1.44
N CYS A 27 9.77 -0.72 1.03
CA CYS A 27 8.50 -1.38 1.32
C CYS A 27 8.20 -1.52 2.82
N ASP A 28 9.21 -1.77 3.65
CA ASP A 28 9.08 -1.91 5.09
C ASP A 28 8.75 -0.58 5.78
N GLY A 29 9.52 0.47 5.50
CA GLY A 29 9.28 1.80 6.05
C GLY A 29 7.95 2.40 5.58
N HIS A 30 7.59 2.18 4.31
CA HIS A 30 6.31 2.65 3.78
C HIS A 30 5.12 1.94 4.45
N THR A 31 5.18 0.61 4.62
CA THR A 31 4.10 -0.11 5.31
C THR A 31 4.02 0.23 6.79
N LEU A 32 5.13 0.50 7.47
CA LEU A 32 5.12 1.01 8.85
C LEU A 32 4.40 2.36 8.96
N MET A 33 4.80 3.33 8.13
CA MET A 33 4.21 4.67 8.10
C MET A 33 2.71 4.63 7.85
N VAL A 34 2.28 3.92 6.80
CA VAL A 34 0.87 3.85 6.43
C VAL A 34 0.06 3.06 7.46
N SER A 35 0.58 1.92 7.93
CA SER A 35 -0.11 1.10 8.95
C SER A 35 -0.33 1.87 10.24
N THR A 36 0.66 2.62 10.73
CA THR A 36 0.46 3.45 11.93
C THR A 36 -0.64 4.51 11.71
N ALA A 37 -0.69 5.15 10.54
CA ALA A 37 -1.75 6.13 10.26
C ALA A 37 -3.14 5.48 10.18
N LEU A 38 -3.25 4.32 9.52
CA LEU A 38 -4.50 3.56 9.45
C LEU A 38 -4.97 3.10 10.84
N SER A 39 -4.05 2.59 11.68
CA SER A 39 -4.36 2.19 13.06
C SER A 39 -4.89 3.36 13.89
N LYS A 40 -4.29 4.55 13.76
CA LYS A 40 -4.78 5.76 14.45
C LYS A 40 -6.15 6.22 13.99
N ALA A 41 -6.49 5.97 12.73
CA ALA A 41 -7.80 6.24 12.16
C ALA A 41 -8.83 5.13 12.45
N GLY A 42 -8.46 4.07 13.18
CA GLY A 42 -9.34 2.94 13.46
C GLY A 42 -9.69 2.10 12.22
N ILE A 43 -8.86 2.14 11.17
CA ILE A 43 -9.09 1.38 9.93
C ILE A 43 -8.42 0.01 10.07
N GLU A 44 -9.22 -1.06 9.99
CA GLU A 44 -8.73 -2.43 9.96
C GLU A 44 -7.90 -2.71 8.71
N HIS A 45 -6.72 -3.28 8.91
CA HIS A 45 -5.78 -3.62 7.85
C HIS A 45 -4.76 -4.66 8.35
N GLU A 46 -4.10 -5.34 7.42
CA GLU A 46 -3.00 -6.26 7.74
C GLU A 46 -1.73 -5.79 7.06
N ARG A 47 -0.63 -5.73 7.80
CA ARG A 47 0.70 -5.69 7.19
C ARG A 47 1.11 -7.10 6.81
N VAL A 48 1.56 -7.28 5.58
CA VAL A 48 1.92 -8.60 5.03
C VAL A 48 3.35 -8.55 4.52
N MET A 49 4.08 -9.63 4.78
CA MET A 49 5.38 -9.92 4.20
C MET A 49 5.28 -11.16 3.33
N GLY A 50 5.96 -11.13 2.19
CA GLY A 50 6.06 -12.28 1.30
C GLY A 50 6.92 -11.96 0.09
N SER A 51 6.48 -12.40 -1.08
CA SER A 51 7.16 -12.15 -2.36
C SER A 51 6.22 -11.62 -3.43
N VAL A 52 6.80 -10.88 -4.37
CA VAL A 52 6.11 -10.46 -5.60
C VAL A 52 6.94 -10.91 -6.81
N SER A 53 6.34 -11.67 -7.70
CA SER A 53 6.95 -12.05 -8.98
C SER A 53 6.18 -11.42 -10.14
N ASN A 54 6.86 -11.14 -11.24
CA ASN A 54 6.16 -10.87 -12.50
C ASN A 54 5.78 -12.19 -13.18
N GLN A 55 4.70 -12.19 -13.98
CA GLN A 55 4.20 -13.38 -14.69
C GLN A 55 5.19 -13.94 -15.72
N TYR A 56 6.16 -13.12 -16.14
CA TYR A 56 7.22 -13.52 -17.06
C TYR A 56 8.42 -14.16 -16.35
N GLY A 57 8.38 -14.31 -15.02
CA GLY A 57 9.42 -14.97 -14.23
C GLY A 57 10.79 -14.28 -14.29
N THR A 58 10.83 -13.00 -14.68
CA THR A 58 12.06 -12.24 -14.91
C THR A 58 12.73 -11.85 -13.60
N PHE A 59 11.94 -11.61 -12.54
CA PHE A 59 12.44 -11.30 -11.22
C PHE A 59 11.45 -11.70 -10.12
N VAL A 60 11.98 -11.87 -8.91
CA VAL A 60 11.23 -12.06 -7.67
C VAL A 60 11.73 -11.03 -6.66
N ILE A 61 10.81 -10.26 -6.08
CA ILE A 61 11.11 -9.32 -5.00
C ILE A 61 10.76 -10.04 -3.70
N ALA A 62 11.79 -10.35 -2.90
CA ALA A 62 11.63 -11.01 -1.61
C ALA A 62 12.77 -10.61 -0.65
N PRO A 63 12.48 -10.25 0.61
CA PRO A 63 11.14 -10.03 1.16
C PRO A 63 10.52 -8.73 0.59
N HIS A 64 9.21 -8.76 0.34
CA HIS A 64 8.43 -7.56 0.02
C HIS A 64 7.33 -7.38 1.06
N GLN A 65 7.05 -6.12 1.44
CA GLN A 65 5.99 -5.77 2.38
C GLN A 65 4.91 -4.93 1.69
N TRP A 66 3.64 -5.26 1.97
CA TRP A 66 2.48 -4.50 1.52
C TRP A 66 1.40 -4.50 2.60
N ILE A 67 0.31 -3.76 2.38
CA ILE A 67 -0.86 -3.77 3.26
C ILE A 67 -2.04 -4.44 2.54
N LYS A 68 -2.81 -5.25 3.26
CA LYS A 68 -4.14 -5.68 2.84
C LYS A 68 -5.21 -4.86 3.55
N ILE A 69 -6.20 -4.40 2.81
CA ILE A 69 -7.32 -3.60 3.33
C ILE A 69 -8.60 -3.94 2.55
N GLY A 70 -9.63 -4.48 3.23
CA GLY A 70 -10.93 -4.73 2.60
C GLY A 70 -10.91 -5.61 1.34
N GLY A 71 -9.97 -6.55 1.23
CA GLY A 71 -9.76 -7.37 0.02
C GLY A 71 -8.84 -6.76 -1.05
N TYR A 72 -8.35 -5.54 -0.83
CA TYR A 72 -7.42 -4.83 -1.72
C TYR A 72 -5.98 -4.94 -1.21
N ILE A 73 -5.04 -4.81 -2.13
CA ILE A 73 -3.62 -4.56 -1.86
C ILE A 73 -3.37 -3.06 -1.90
N LEU A 74 -2.62 -2.58 -0.92
CA LEU A 74 -2.02 -1.26 -0.89
C LEU A 74 -0.50 -1.42 -0.99
N ASP A 75 0.06 -1.00 -2.12
CA ASP A 75 1.48 -1.08 -2.42
C ASP A 75 1.91 0.07 -3.34
N TYR A 76 2.71 0.98 -2.79
CA TYR A 76 3.31 2.09 -3.53
C TYR A 76 4.78 1.83 -3.86
N ARG A 77 5.39 0.76 -3.35
CA ARG A 77 6.84 0.51 -3.42
C ARG A 77 7.20 -0.54 -4.47
N LEU A 78 6.25 -1.32 -4.99
CA LEU A 78 6.51 -2.24 -6.10
C LEU A 78 7.23 -1.54 -7.27
N ARG A 79 6.73 -0.37 -7.71
CA ARG A 79 7.32 0.37 -8.84
C ARG A 79 8.78 0.77 -8.64
N MET A 80 9.20 1.02 -7.40
CA MET A 80 10.61 1.31 -7.07
C MET A 80 11.49 0.10 -7.43
N TRP A 81 11.08 -1.10 -7.00
CA TRP A 81 11.81 -2.33 -7.28
C TRP A 81 11.77 -2.71 -8.75
N VAL A 82 10.62 -2.55 -9.42
CA VAL A 82 10.51 -2.80 -10.87
C VAL A 82 11.46 -1.92 -11.66
N ARG A 83 11.57 -0.63 -11.30
CA ARG A 83 12.53 0.30 -11.91
C ARG A 83 13.97 -0.20 -11.74
N ILE A 84 14.35 -0.61 -10.53
CA ILE A 84 15.71 -1.07 -10.22
C ILE A 84 16.04 -2.38 -10.95
N LEU A 85 15.11 -3.33 -10.99
CA LEU A 85 15.35 -4.69 -11.49
C LEU A 85 15.14 -4.85 -13.00
N SER A 86 14.34 -3.99 -13.62
CA SER A 86 13.96 -4.14 -15.04
C SER A 86 14.03 -2.84 -15.85
N GLY A 87 14.27 -1.69 -15.21
CA GLY A 87 14.37 -0.40 -15.89
C GLY A 87 13.02 0.31 -16.08
N GLU A 88 13.08 1.57 -16.53
CA GLU A 88 11.93 2.50 -16.54
C GLU A 88 10.76 2.01 -17.40
N ILE A 89 11.04 1.31 -18.51
CA ILE A 89 10.02 0.88 -19.48
C ILE A 89 8.97 -0.06 -18.87
N HIS A 90 9.30 -0.77 -17.79
CA HIS A 90 8.39 -1.71 -17.14
C HIS A 90 7.61 -1.13 -15.95
N VAL A 91 7.94 0.09 -15.52
CA VAL A 91 7.38 0.71 -14.31
C VAL A 91 5.89 1.02 -14.46
N SER A 92 5.47 1.50 -15.64
CA SER A 92 4.08 1.90 -15.89
C SER A 92 3.09 0.75 -15.84
N GLY A 93 3.54 -0.46 -16.19
CA GLY A 93 2.73 -1.69 -16.12
C GLY A 93 2.63 -2.29 -14.73
N ALA A 94 3.49 -1.90 -13.79
CA ALA A 94 3.42 -2.39 -12.42
C ALA A 94 2.27 -1.70 -11.65
N PRO A 95 1.48 -2.47 -10.87
CA PRO A 95 0.40 -1.90 -10.07
C PRO A 95 0.97 -0.96 -9.00
N HIS A 96 0.15 0.03 -8.61
CA HIS A 96 0.57 1.11 -7.73
C HIS A 96 -0.63 1.69 -6.99
N GLY A 97 -0.48 1.95 -5.71
CA GLY A 97 -1.54 2.49 -4.88
C GLY A 97 -2.42 1.40 -4.31
N ILE A 98 -3.75 1.53 -4.46
CA ILE A 98 -4.74 0.56 -3.96
C ILE A 98 -5.37 -0.17 -5.14
N PHE A 99 -5.29 -1.50 -5.15
CA PHE A 99 -5.73 -2.32 -6.28
C PHE A 99 -6.13 -3.73 -5.83
N ILE A 100 -6.78 -4.49 -6.70
CA ILE A 100 -7.06 -5.91 -6.47
C ILE A 100 -5.90 -6.74 -6.99
N ASN A 101 -5.49 -7.74 -6.21
CA ASN A 101 -4.56 -8.76 -6.65
C ASN A 101 -5.25 -9.73 -7.61
N ASN A 102 -5.34 -9.34 -8.88
CA ASN A 102 -5.82 -10.21 -9.95
C ASN A 102 -4.72 -10.37 -11.02
N ASP A 103 -4.89 -11.39 -11.85
CA ASP A 103 -3.92 -11.72 -12.91
C ASP A 103 -3.78 -10.62 -13.97
N ALA A 104 -4.65 -9.59 -13.97
CA ALA A 104 -4.69 -8.56 -15.00
C ALA A 104 -3.42 -7.68 -15.02
N HIS A 105 -2.70 -7.60 -13.90
CA HIS A 105 -1.47 -6.82 -13.80
C HIS A 105 -0.21 -7.61 -14.17
N GLY A 106 -0.30 -8.93 -14.29
CA GLY A 106 0.87 -9.78 -14.51
C GLY A 106 1.87 -9.77 -13.35
N TYR A 107 1.41 -9.50 -12.13
CA TYR A 107 2.18 -9.60 -10.90
C TYR A 107 1.47 -10.53 -9.91
N GLN A 108 2.22 -11.43 -9.29
CA GLN A 108 1.68 -12.38 -8.33
C GLN A 108 2.25 -12.10 -6.94
N TYR A 109 1.36 -11.74 -6.01
CA TYR A 109 1.69 -11.60 -4.60
C TYR A 109 1.51 -12.92 -3.86
N THR A 110 2.59 -13.41 -3.24
CA THR A 110 2.56 -14.60 -2.37
C THR A 110 2.83 -14.20 -0.93
N ALA A 111 1.80 -14.25 -0.08
CA ALA A 111 1.93 -13.94 1.34
C ALA A 111 2.64 -15.06 2.10
N THR A 112 3.63 -14.72 2.93
CA THR A 112 4.34 -15.67 3.80
C THR A 112 4.01 -15.44 5.27
N LYS A 113 3.82 -14.18 5.68
CA LYS A 113 3.58 -13.83 7.09
C LYS A 113 2.74 -12.56 7.23
N VAL A 114 1.80 -12.57 8.18
CA VAL A 114 1.18 -11.34 8.69
C VAL A 114 2.09 -10.74 9.76
N LEU A 115 2.43 -9.46 9.61
CA LEU A 115 3.30 -8.74 10.52
C LEU A 115 2.47 -8.11 11.65
N ALA A 116 3.10 -7.90 12.79
CA ALA A 116 2.49 -7.18 13.89
C ALA A 116 2.09 -5.75 13.46
N PRO A 117 1.04 -5.19 14.08
CA PRO A 117 0.68 -3.78 13.91
C PRO A 117 1.91 -2.87 14.10
N ALA A 118 1.96 -1.78 13.34
CA ALA A 118 3.04 -0.83 13.46
C ALA A 118 2.89 0.01 14.75
N ASP A 119 3.74 -0.26 15.74
CA ASP A 119 3.81 0.49 17.01
C ASP A 119 5.09 1.34 17.07
N LEU A 120 5.12 2.39 16.25
CA LEU A 120 6.21 3.38 16.24
C LEU A 120 5.67 4.76 16.61
N SER A 121 6.45 5.50 17.40
CA SER A 121 6.11 6.88 17.73
C SER A 121 6.19 7.77 16.48
N MET A 122 5.40 8.84 16.44
CA MET A 122 5.46 9.80 15.32
C MET A 122 6.82 10.45 15.15
N GLN A 123 7.60 10.57 16.23
CA GLN A 123 8.95 11.12 16.16
C GLN A 123 9.87 10.19 15.36
N VAL A 124 9.82 8.88 15.63
CA VAL A 124 10.59 7.87 14.89
C VAL A 124 10.12 7.80 13.43
N LEU A 125 8.81 7.78 13.21
CA LEU A 125 8.24 7.76 11.86
C LEU A 125 8.64 8.99 11.05
N ASN A 126 8.55 10.20 11.62
CA ASN A 126 8.99 11.41 10.94
C ASN A 126 10.49 11.40 10.66
N PHE A 127 11.31 10.90 11.58
CA PHE A 127 12.74 10.79 11.37
C PHE A 127 13.07 9.85 10.21
N MET A 128 12.49 8.64 10.18
CA MET A 128 12.82 7.65 9.13
C MET A 128 12.17 7.95 7.78
N THR A 129 11.16 8.82 7.72
CA THR A 129 10.42 9.16 6.49
C THR A 129 10.68 10.58 6.02
N ASP A 130 11.69 11.28 6.52
CA ASP A 130 11.95 12.69 6.21
C ASP A 130 10.70 13.59 6.37
N GLY A 131 9.96 13.35 7.45
CA GLY A 131 8.75 14.10 7.83
C GLY A 131 7.51 13.80 7.01
N PHE A 132 7.55 12.83 6.07
CA PHE A 132 6.37 12.46 5.29
C PHE A 132 5.26 11.86 6.16
N ALA A 133 5.60 11.10 7.21
CA ALA A 133 4.61 10.55 8.13
C ALA A 133 3.72 11.63 8.77
N GLY A 134 4.27 12.80 9.08
CA GLY A 134 3.55 13.93 9.66
C GLY A 134 2.65 14.68 8.69
N LYS A 135 2.78 14.42 7.37
CA LYS A 135 1.90 14.98 6.33
C LYS A 135 0.67 14.12 6.08
N LEU A 136 0.65 12.90 6.60
CA LEU A 136 -0.40 11.92 6.32
C LEU A 136 -1.64 12.20 7.17
N VAL A 137 -2.75 12.49 6.50
CA VAL A 137 -4.07 12.69 7.12
C VAL A 137 -5.03 11.68 6.53
N ILE A 138 -5.49 10.74 7.34
CA ILE A 138 -6.44 9.71 6.90
C ILE A 138 -7.86 10.30 6.94
N PRO A 139 -8.63 10.20 5.84
CA PRO A 139 -10.01 10.69 5.82
C PRO A 139 -10.88 9.85 6.75
N GLU A 140 -11.86 10.49 7.40
CA GLU A 140 -12.85 9.79 8.20
C GLU A 140 -13.66 8.82 7.31
N ARG A 141 -14.00 7.66 7.88
CA ARG A 141 -14.96 6.75 7.24
C ARG A 141 -16.33 7.36 7.47
N GLU A 142 -16.97 7.87 6.42
CA GLU A 142 -18.37 8.29 6.50
C GLU A 142 -19.18 7.10 7.04
N SER A 143 -19.86 7.31 8.17
CA SER A 143 -20.86 6.37 8.64
C SER A 143 -21.89 6.24 7.52
N GLU A 144 -22.21 5.01 7.12
CA GLU A 144 -23.43 4.77 6.34
C GLU A 144 -24.56 5.46 7.09
N VAL A 145 -25.15 6.48 6.47
CA VAL A 145 -26.37 7.08 6.99
C VAL A 145 -27.40 5.96 6.92
N VAL A 146 -27.60 5.28 8.05
CA VAL A 146 -28.77 4.45 8.25
C VAL A 146 -29.94 5.43 8.27
N CYS A 147 -30.56 5.62 7.12
CA CYS A 147 -31.87 6.23 7.05
C CYS A 147 -32.82 5.25 7.74
N ASP A 148 -33.00 5.43 9.05
CA ASP A 148 -34.12 4.83 9.77
C ASP A 148 -35.40 5.37 9.11
N GLY A 149 -36.10 4.48 8.41
CA GLY A 149 -37.41 4.74 7.83
C GLY A 149 -38.54 4.60 8.84
#